data_AF-A0A839SAD2-F1
#
_entry.id   AF-A0A839SAD2-F1
#
_cell.length_a   1.000
_cell.length_b   1.000
_cell.length_c   1.000
_cell.angle_alpha   90.00
_cell.angle_beta   90.00
_cell.angle_gamma   90.00
#
_symmetry.space_group_name_H-M   'P 1'
#
loop_
_entity.id
_entity.type
_entity.pdbx_description
1 polymer ?
#
loop_
_entity_poly.entity_id
_entity_poly.type
_entity_poly.pdbx_seq_one_letter_code
_entity_poly.pdbx_strand_id
1 'polypeptide(L)'
;MPAINIDVEGLLLFVFYTHLLFYIDADIIDPIYAHPDFWISVGIMVFFGGVFVFLGLYPYLFNLDFDETMKLFSLITRPLNIFFYISIILGLINSIPKWKFFR
;
A
#
# COMPACT_ATOMS: atom_id res chain seq x y z
N MET A 1 1.85 -17.33 -17.00
CA MET A 1 2.58 -16.88 -15.79
C MET A 1 1.65 -15.99 -14.98
N PRO A 2 1.27 -16.36 -13.74
CA PRO A 2 0.34 -15.59 -12.90
C PRO A 2 0.85 -14.19 -12.53
N ALA A 3 2.16 -13.95 -12.67
CA ALA A 3 2.82 -12.68 -12.37
C ALA A 3 2.30 -11.50 -13.22
N ILE A 4 1.81 -11.74 -14.43
CA ILE A 4 1.33 -10.68 -15.34
C ILE A 4 -0.02 -10.09 -14.88
N ASN A 5 -0.90 -10.90 -14.27
CA ASN A 5 -2.21 -10.42 -13.82
C ASN A 5 -2.12 -9.56 -12.54
N ILE A 6 -1.16 -9.86 -11.67
CA ILE A 6 -0.91 -9.08 -10.44
C ILE A 6 -0.42 -7.67 -10.78
N ASP A 7 0.26 -7.51 -11.92
CA ASP A 7 0.85 -6.24 -12.35
C ASP A 7 -0.21 -5.21 -12.77
N VAL A 8 -1.22 -5.63 -13.54
CA VAL A 8 -2.28 -4.72 -14.02
C VAL A 8 -3.25 -4.34 -12.90
N GLU A 9 -3.68 -5.32 -12.10
CA GLU A 9 -4.57 -5.07 -10.95
C GLU A 9 -3.89 -4.16 -9.91
N GLY A 10 -2.61 -4.44 -9.61
CA GLY A 10 -1.82 -3.61 -8.70
C GLY A 10 -1.62 -2.19 -9.20
N LEU A 11 -1.36 -2.02 -10.50
CA LEU A 11 -1.26 -0.70 -11.13
C LEU A 11 -2.58 0.06 -11.09
N LEU A 12 -3.71 -0.61 -11.37
CA LEU A 12 -5.04 0.01 -11.30
C LEU A 12 -5.36 0.46 -9.87
N LEU A 13 -5.07 -0.37 -8.86
CA LEU A 13 -5.21 0.01 -7.46
C LEU A 13 -4.31 1.21 -7.12
N PHE A 14 -3.05 1.19 -7.56
CA PHE A 14 -2.14 2.31 -7.36
C PHE A 14 -2.70 3.61 -7.94
N VAL A 15 -3.15 3.61 -9.20
CA VAL A 15 -3.72 4.79 -9.87
C VAL A 15 -5.00 5.25 -9.18
N PHE A 16 -5.90 4.32 -8.86
CA PHE A 16 -7.18 4.64 -8.22
C PHE A 16 -6.99 5.28 -6.84
N TYR A 17 -6.15 4.68 -5.99
CA TYR A 17 -5.91 5.20 -4.65
C TYR A 17 -5.04 6.47 -4.65
N THR A 18 -4.20 6.66 -5.67
CA THR A 18 -3.55 7.96 -5.91
C THR A 18 -4.58 9.03 -6.19
N HIS A 19 -5.52 8.76 -7.09
CA HIS A 19 -6.60 9.71 -7.40
C HIS A 19 -7.47 10.01 -6.18
N LEU A 20 -7.83 8.97 -5.41
CA LEU A 20 -8.61 9.11 -4.18
C LEU A 20 -7.90 9.98 -3.15
N LEU A 21 -6.58 9.82 -2.97
CA LEU A 21 -5.78 10.63 -2.05
C LEU A 21 -5.87 12.14 -2.35
N PHE A 22 -5.87 12.51 -3.63
CA PHE A 22 -6.01 13.91 -4.06
C PHE A 22 -7.44 14.46 -3.93
N TYR A 23 -8.42 13.59 -3.71
CA TYR A 23 -9.83 13.96 -3.56
C TYR A 23 -10.28 14.01 -2.09
N ILE A 24 -9.39 13.74 -1.14
CA ILE A 24 -9.71 13.84 0.29
C ILE A 24 -9.81 15.33 0.65
N ASP A 25 -11.02 15.77 1.00
CA ASP A 25 -11.27 17.09 1.56
C ASP A 25 -10.60 17.18 2.94
N ALA A 26 -9.57 18.01 3.05
CA ALA A 26 -8.87 18.28 4.29
C ALA A 26 -9.07 19.75 4.68
N ASP A 27 -9.42 19.98 5.94
CA ASP A 27 -9.58 21.32 6.50
C ASP A 27 -8.75 21.46 7.79
N ILE A 28 -8.65 22.66 8.34
CA ILE A 28 -7.93 22.97 9.58
C ILE A 28 -8.59 22.24 10.78
N ILE A 29 -9.91 22.03 10.71
CA ILE A 29 -10.71 21.39 11.77
C ILE A 29 -10.67 19.86 11.66
N ASP A 30 -10.68 19.33 10.43
CA ASP A 30 -10.59 17.89 10.15
C ASP A 30 -9.37 17.61 9.25
N PRO A 31 -8.21 17.31 9.85
CA PRO A 31 -6.97 17.18 9.10
C PRO A 31 -6.94 15.86 8.34
N ILE A 32 -6.22 15.83 7.21
CA ILE A 32 -6.19 14.69 6.28
C ILE A 32 -5.85 13.33 6.96
N TYR A 33 -4.98 13.34 7.97
CA TYR A 33 -4.57 12.13 8.70
C TYR A 33 -5.63 11.58 9.66
N ALA A 34 -6.71 12.32 9.90
CA ALA A 34 -7.87 11.84 10.65
C ALA A 34 -8.82 11.01 9.76
N HIS A 35 -8.69 11.12 8.43
CA HIS A 35 -9.53 10.36 7.50
C HIS A 35 -9.01 8.91 7.39
N PRO A 36 -9.89 7.90 7.51
CA PRO A 36 -9.51 6.50 7.30
C PRO A 36 -9.02 6.27 5.87
N ASP A 37 -9.63 6.97 4.91
CA ASP A 37 -9.34 6.88 3.48
C ASP A 37 -7.90 7.29 3.16
N PHE A 38 -7.35 8.26 3.91
CA PHE A 38 -5.96 8.68 3.75
C PHE A 38 -4.99 7.54 4.03
N TRP A 39 -5.14 6.88 5.18
CA TRP A 39 -4.25 5.78 5.57
C TRP A 39 -4.36 4.59 4.63
N ILE A 40 -5.58 4.22 4.21
CA ILE A 40 -5.78 3.14 3.25
C ILE A 40 -5.12 3.47 1.91
N SER A 41 -5.31 4.71 1.42
CA SER A 41 -4.73 5.16 0.15
C SER A 41 -3.20 5.16 0.19
N VAL A 42 -2.61 5.73 1.24
CA VAL A 42 -1.15 5.73 1.43
C VAL A 42 -0.59 4.31 1.51
N GLY A 43 -1.25 3.43 2.26
CA GLY A 43 -0.84 2.03 2.40
C GLY A 43 -0.80 1.33 1.04
N ILE A 44 -1.88 1.44 0.26
CA ILE A 44 -1.98 0.82 -1.06
C ILE A 44 -0.97 1.41 -2.03
N MET A 45 -0.81 2.74 -2.05
CA MET A 45 0.16 3.42 -2.93
C MET A 45 1.60 2.98 -2.63
N VAL A 46 2.00 2.96 -1.36
CA VAL A 46 3.38 2.58 -0.98
C VAL A 46 3.62 1.10 -1.26
N PHE A 47 2.65 0.23 -0.96
CA PHE A 47 2.79 -1.20 -1.19
C PHE A 47 2.89 -1.54 -2.69
N PHE A 48 1.89 -1.16 -3.48
CA PHE A 48 1.85 -1.49 -4.90
C PHE A 48 2.87 -0.68 -5.70
N GLY A 49 3.11 0.59 -5.36
CA GLY A 49 4.17 1.38 -5.98
C GLY A 49 5.55 0.80 -5.72
N GLY A 50 5.82 0.37 -4.48
CA GLY A 50 7.06 -0.33 -4.14
C GLY A 50 7.21 -1.63 -4.91
N VAL A 51 6.21 -2.51 -4.83
CA VAL A 51 6.22 -3.81 -5.51
C VAL A 51 6.35 -3.67 -7.03
N PHE A 52 5.70 -2.68 -7.67
CA PHE A 52 5.80 -2.40 -9.10
C PHE A 52 7.22 -2.06 -9.56
N VAL A 53 7.93 -1.20 -8.82
CA VAL A 53 9.33 -0.85 -9.13
C VAL A 53 10.22 -2.09 -9.14
N PHE A 54 10.00 -3.02 -8.21
CA PHE A 54 10.82 -4.22 -8.12
C PHE A 54 10.37 -5.35 -9.08
N LEU A 55 9.07 -5.45 -9.40
CA LEU A 55 8.52 -6.39 -10.39
C LEU A 55 9.15 -6.23 -11.77
N GLY A 56 9.52 -5.01 -12.18
CA GLY A 56 10.25 -4.78 -13.43
C GLY A 56 11.68 -5.36 -13.44
N LEU A 57 12.32 -5.42 -12.27
CA LEU A 57 13.72 -5.89 -12.12
C LEU A 57 13.81 -7.40 -11.88
N TYR A 58 12.85 -7.99 -11.19
CA TYR A 58 12.91 -9.39 -10.77
C TYR A 58 13.03 -10.42 -11.90
N PRO A 59 12.35 -10.31 -13.06
CA PRO A 59 12.51 -11.26 -14.15
C PRO A 59 13.95 -11.39 -14.63
N TYR A 60 14.71 -10.30 -14.62
CA TYR A 60 16.13 -10.32 -14.97
C TYR A 60 16.97 -10.95 -13.85
N LEU A 61 16.71 -10.58 -12.59
CA LEU A 61 17.44 -11.09 -11.42
C LEU A 61 17.22 -12.60 -11.21
N PHE A 62 16.00 -13.10 -11.45
CA PHE A 62 15.69 -14.53 -11.36
C PHE A 62 16.46 -15.39 -12.37
N ASN A 63 16.87 -14.82 -13.51
CA ASN A 63 17.70 -15.52 -14.49
C ASN A 63 19.18 -15.58 -14.08
N LEU A 64 19.63 -14.72 -13.15
CA LEU A 64 21.00 -14.70 -12.65
C LEU A 64 21.17 -15.65 -11.47
N ASP A 65 20.36 -15.47 -10.43
CA ASP A 65 20.38 -16.30 -9.23
C ASP A 65 19.00 -16.30 -8.58
N PHE A 66 18.32 -17.44 -8.64
CA PHE A 66 16.96 -17.55 -8.14
C PHE A 66 16.89 -17.41 -6.61
N ASP A 67 17.82 -18.05 -5.88
CA ASP A 67 17.78 -18.14 -4.43
C ASP A 67 18.08 -16.79 -3.77
N GLU A 68 19.09 -16.07 -4.27
CA GLU A 68 19.41 -14.73 -3.78
C GLU A 68 18.32 -13.71 -4.15
N THR A 69 17.72 -13.85 -5.35
CA THR A 69 16.60 -13.00 -5.77
C THR A 69 15.38 -13.20 -4.87
N MET A 70 15.07 -14.43 -4.48
CA MET A 70 13.99 -14.73 -3.52
C MET A 70 14.25 -14.13 -2.14
N LYS A 71 15.51 -14.14 -1.66
CA LYS A 71 15.88 -13.48 -0.40
C LYS A 71 15.68 -11.96 -0.49
N LEU A 72 16.12 -11.35 -1.60
CA LEU A 72 15.94 -9.93 -1.85
C LEU A 72 14.44 -9.55 -1.91
N PHE A 73 13.64 -10.37 -2.60
CA PHE A 73 12.19 -10.22 -2.64
C PHE A 73 11.57 -10.24 -1.25
N SER A 74 11.92 -11.23 -0.42
CA SER A 74 11.43 -11.32 0.95
C SER A 74 11.87 -10.13 1.81
N LEU A 75 13.11 -9.68 1.66
CA LEU A 75 13.68 -8.55 2.41
C LEU A 75 12.97 -7.23 2.11
N ILE A 76 12.50 -7.03 0.87
CA ILE A 76 11.78 -5.82 0.44
C ILE A 76 10.28 -5.93 0.74
N THR A 77 9.67 -7.07 0.44
CA THR A 77 8.21 -7.24 0.60
C THR A 77 7.77 -7.29 2.06
N ARG A 78 8.60 -7.80 2.98
CA ARG A 78 8.29 -7.81 4.42
C ARG A 78 8.05 -6.40 5.00
N PRO A 79 8.97 -5.43 4.89
CA PRO A 79 8.74 -4.10 5.41
C PRO A 79 7.57 -3.38 4.71
N LEU A 80 7.40 -3.59 3.40
CA LEU A 80 6.23 -3.06 2.67
C LEU A 80 4.91 -3.63 3.22
N ASN A 81 4.85 -4.93 3.48
CA ASN A 81 3.68 -5.57 4.09
C ASN A 81 3.43 -5.03 5.50
N ILE A 82 4.47 -4.89 6.33
CA ILE A 82 4.33 -4.32 7.68
C ILE A 82 3.76 -2.90 7.61
N PHE A 83 4.32 -2.05 6.74
CA PHE A 83 3.81 -0.70 6.52
C PHE A 83 2.36 -0.68 6.05
N PHE A 84 2.02 -1.57 5.12
CA PHE A 84 0.67 -1.73 4.61
C PHE A 84 -0.32 -2.09 5.71
N TYR A 85 0.00 -3.09 6.54
CA TYR A 85 -0.85 -3.48 7.67
C TYR A 85 -0.99 -2.38 8.72
N ILE A 86 0.10 -1.66 9.04
CA ILE A 86 0.03 -0.49 9.93
C ILE A 86 -0.94 0.55 9.37
N SER A 87 -0.85 0.84 8.07
CA SER A 87 -1.73 1.79 7.40
C SER A 87 -3.20 1.36 7.46
N ILE A 88 -3.50 0.07 7.24
CA ILE A 88 -4.85 -0.47 7.40
C ILE A 88 -5.33 -0.31 8.85
N ILE A 89 -4.49 -0.63 9.84
CA ILE A 89 -4.85 -0.52 11.26
C ILE A 89 -5.17 0.94 11.62
N LEU A 90 -4.35 1.90 11.18
CA LEU A 90 -4.61 3.33 11.40
C LEU A 90 -5.89 3.79 10.70
N GLY A 91 -6.15 3.31 9.49
CA GLY A 91 -7.42 3.55 8.80
C GLY A 91 -8.61 3.03 9.61
N LEU A 92 -8.54 1.79 10.10
CA LEU A 92 -9.59 1.20 10.91
C LEU A 92 -9.83 1.95 12.22
N ILE A 93 -8.77 2.32 12.94
CA ILE A 93 -8.86 3.11 14.19
C ILE A 93 -9.58 4.43 13.92
N ASN A 94 -9.25 5.11 12.82
CA ASN A 94 -9.88 6.38 12.45
C ASN A 94 -11.32 6.22 11.92
N SER A 95 -11.69 5.05 11.41
CA SER A 95 -13.07 4.76 10.98
C SER A 95 -14.04 4.46 12.13
N ILE A 96 -13.53 4.12 13.34
CA ILE A 96 -14.39 3.82 14.48
C ILE A 96 -15.04 5.13 14.95
N PRO A 97 -16.39 5.21 15.01
CA PRO A 97 -17.06 6.41 15.49
C PRO A 97 -16.65 6.68 16.95
N LYS A 98 -15.93 7.79 17.16
CA LYS A 98 -15.41 8.24 18.47
C LYS A 98 -16.50 8.35 19.56
N TRP A 99 -17.77 8.42 19.16
CA TRP A 99 -18.93 8.53 20.03
C TRP A 99 -19.31 7.25 20.81
N LYS A 100 -18.80 6.07 20.42
CA LYS A 100 -19.16 4.79 21.08
C LYS A 100 -18.28 4.40 22.26
N PHE A 101 -17.18 5.12 22.53
CA PHE A 101 -16.24 4.77 23.61
C PHE A 101 -16.49 5.51 24.93
N PHE A 102 -17.33 6.55 24.93
CA PHE A 102 -17.61 7.41 26.10
C PHE A 102 -19.04 7.24 26.67
N ARG A 103 -19.64 6.06 26.52
CA ARG A 103 -20.90 5.71 27.19
C ARG A 103 -20.76 4.47 28.05
#